data_AF-A0A660T8V1-F1
#
_entry.id   AF-A0A660T8V1-F1
#
_cell.length_a   1.000
_cell.length_b   1.000
_cell.length_c   1.000
_cell.angle_alpha   90.00
_cell.angle_beta   90.00
_cell.angle_gamma   90.00
#
_symmetry.space_group_name_H-M   'P 1'
#
loop_
_entity.id
_entity.type
_entity.pdbx_description
1 polymer ?
#
loop_
_entity_poly.entity_id
_entity_poly.type
_entity_poly.pdbx_seq_one_letter_code
_entity_poly.pdbx_strand_id
1 'polypeptide(L)'
;AYSTSFNGIALVEELAVNITEDFAGTDIGIKNSDITLNSQITWTLYGGIFAQLNVVYQYVINFNQSNLNYPMLIDEFNSYFNQPVEHVAFAIAHFHKSFLREKLYLAVNVAYLYPQVYIAPRVSYALSDEMKIETGADIKTGQPSEYTLARGNLSDNYYLRLKYEF
;
A
#
# COMPACT_ATOMS: atom_id res chain seq x y z
N ALA A 1 -1.65 14.71 -13.26
CA ALA A 1 -2.19 14.83 -11.90
C ALA A 1 -3.10 16.05 -11.84
N TYR A 2 -4.27 15.91 -11.22
CA TYR A 2 -5.16 17.02 -10.87
C TYR A 2 -5.21 17.14 -9.35
N SER A 3 -5.24 18.37 -8.83
CA SER A 3 -5.35 18.62 -7.39
C SER A 3 -6.27 19.80 -7.14
N THR A 4 -7.17 19.66 -6.18
CA THR A 4 -8.05 20.74 -5.71
C THR A 4 -8.10 20.73 -4.19
N SER A 5 -8.24 21.90 -3.59
CA SER A 5 -8.42 22.03 -2.15
C SER A 5 -9.55 23.00 -1.85
N PHE A 6 -10.43 22.60 -0.94
CA PHE A 6 -11.54 23.40 -0.48
C PHE A 6 -11.81 23.13 1.00
N ASN A 7 -11.82 24.19 1.80
CA ASN A 7 -12.19 24.15 3.22
C ASN A 7 -11.41 23.09 4.05
N GLY A 8 -10.10 22.99 3.86
CA GLY A 8 -9.25 22.05 4.60
C GLY A 8 -9.36 20.59 4.16
N ILE A 9 -10.10 20.32 3.08
CA ILE A 9 -10.10 19.04 2.35
C ILE A 9 -9.30 19.26 1.07
N ALA A 10 -8.35 18.38 0.77
CA ALA A 10 -7.66 18.33 -0.51
C ALA A 10 -7.93 16.99 -1.21
N LEU A 11 -8.16 17.06 -2.51
CA LEU A 11 -8.33 15.92 -3.39
C LEU A 11 -7.22 15.96 -4.43
N VAL A 12 -6.54 14.83 -4.63
CA VAL A 12 -5.51 14.63 -5.62
C VAL A 12 -5.87 13.39 -6.43
N GLU A 13 -5.79 13.49 -7.75
CA GLU A 13 -5.99 12.38 -8.67
C GLU A 13 -4.80 12.24 -9.60
N GLU A 14 -4.26 11.03 -9.66
CA GLU A 14 -3.13 10.65 -10.48
C GLU A 14 -3.52 9.49 -11.38
N LEU A 15 -3.23 9.64 -12.67
CA LEU A 15 -3.30 8.57 -13.65
C LEU A 15 -1.86 8.24 -14.06
N ALA A 16 -1.47 7.01 -13.85
CA ALA A 16 -0.20 6.45 -14.30
C ALA A 16 -0.48 5.39 -15.37
N VAL A 17 0.37 5.37 -16.39
CA VAL A 17 0.31 4.40 -17.47
C VAL A 17 1.70 3.81 -17.62
N ASN A 18 1.82 2.52 -17.35
CA ASN A 18 3.06 1.77 -17.57
C ASN A 18 2.87 0.93 -18.82
N ILE A 19 3.75 1.12 -19.80
CA ILE A 19 3.76 0.37 -21.04
C ILE A 19 5.08 -0.39 -21.09
N THR A 20 4.98 -1.69 -21.33
CA THR A 20 6.11 -2.59 -21.49
C THR A 20 6.20 -3.09 -22.92
N GLU A 21 7.34 -3.67 -23.29
CA GLU A 21 7.58 -4.14 -24.65
C GLU A 21 6.79 -5.42 -25.01
N ASP A 22 6.34 -6.18 -24.01
CA ASP A 22 5.52 -7.36 -24.18
C ASP A 22 4.03 -7.06 -23.98
N PHE A 23 3.38 -6.49 -24.98
CA PHE A 23 1.93 -6.22 -24.96
C PHE A 23 1.06 -7.49 -24.94
N ALA A 24 1.61 -8.64 -25.33
CA ALA A 24 0.89 -9.90 -25.36
C ALA A 24 0.91 -10.63 -24.01
N GLY A 25 1.75 -10.20 -23.05
CA GLY A 25 1.88 -10.82 -21.73
C GLY A 25 2.51 -12.22 -21.79
N THR A 26 3.25 -12.50 -22.85
CA THR A 26 3.83 -13.82 -23.15
C THR A 26 5.25 -13.99 -22.61
N ASP A 27 5.97 -12.90 -22.36
CA ASP A 27 7.30 -12.89 -21.79
C ASP A 27 7.24 -12.74 -20.27
N ILE A 28 7.58 -13.83 -19.58
CA ILE A 28 7.48 -13.94 -18.12
C ILE A 28 8.55 -13.12 -17.38
N GLY A 29 9.58 -12.64 -18.09
CA GLY A 29 10.63 -11.77 -17.53
C GLY A 29 10.29 -10.29 -17.51
N ILE A 30 9.15 -9.90 -18.08
CA ILE A 30 8.78 -8.51 -18.33
C ILE A 30 7.58 -8.15 -17.46
N LYS A 31 7.60 -6.95 -16.87
CA LYS A 31 6.46 -6.44 -16.10
C LYS A 31 5.22 -6.28 -16.99
N ASN A 32 4.04 -6.40 -16.38
CA ASN A 32 2.82 -6.09 -17.10
C ASN A 32 2.74 -4.61 -17.53
N SER A 33 2.05 -4.37 -18.64
CA SER A 33 1.54 -3.05 -19.00
C SER A 33 0.25 -2.81 -18.21
N ASP A 34 0.12 -1.64 -17.60
CA ASP A 34 -1.01 -1.33 -16.71
C ASP A 34 -1.40 0.15 -16.75
N ILE A 35 -2.66 0.40 -16.40
CA ILE A 35 -3.18 1.72 -16.12
C ILE A 35 -3.55 1.76 -14.64
N THR A 36 -2.94 2.66 -13.89
CA THR A 36 -3.21 2.87 -12.48
C THR A 36 -3.84 4.24 -12.25
N LEU A 37 -5.01 4.25 -11.62
CA LEU A 37 -5.67 5.44 -11.09
C LEU A 37 -5.48 5.47 -9.57
N ASN A 38 -4.90 6.55 -9.06
CA ASN A 38 -4.74 6.79 -7.63
C ASN A 38 -5.49 8.08 -7.26
N SER A 39 -6.53 7.93 -6.44
CA SER A 39 -7.31 9.04 -5.89
C SER A 39 -7.01 9.17 -4.41
N GLN A 40 -6.43 10.29 -4.02
CA GLN A 40 -6.10 10.63 -2.64
C GLN A 40 -6.97 11.78 -2.16
N ILE A 41 -7.63 11.61 -1.02
CA ILE A 41 -8.31 12.70 -0.31
C ILE A 41 -7.67 12.86 1.08
N THR A 42 -7.31 14.09 1.44
CA THR A 42 -6.73 14.44 2.74
C THR A 42 -7.56 15.50 3.43
N TRP A 43 -7.69 15.41 4.75
CA TRP A 43 -8.40 16.40 5.55
C TRP A 43 -7.96 16.35 7.01
N THR A 44 -8.32 17.41 7.75
CA THR A 44 -8.10 17.47 9.20
C THR A 44 -9.40 17.20 9.93
N LEU A 45 -9.46 16.09 10.68
CA LEU A 45 -10.57 15.74 11.55
C LEU A 45 -10.58 16.58 12.83
N TYR A 46 -11.72 16.55 13.54
CA TYR A 46 -11.85 17.17 14.86
C TYR A 46 -10.71 16.75 15.80
N GLY A 47 -10.20 17.71 16.56
CA GLY A 47 -9.07 17.50 17.44
C GLY A 47 -7.71 17.48 16.75
N GLY A 48 -7.60 17.94 15.49
CA GLY A 48 -6.33 18.10 14.79
C GLY A 48 -5.70 16.78 14.34
N ILE A 49 -6.52 15.76 14.10
CA ILE A 49 -6.07 14.48 13.54
C ILE A 49 -5.98 14.65 12.03
N PHE A 50 -4.82 14.38 11.45
CA PHE A 50 -4.69 14.28 10.00
C PHE A 50 -5.32 12.97 9.53
N ALA A 51 -6.15 13.04 8.50
CA ALA A 51 -6.76 11.89 7.85
C ALA A 51 -6.45 11.93 6.35
N GLN A 52 -6.10 10.77 5.80
CA GLN A 52 -5.88 10.57 4.38
C GLN A 52 -6.54 9.27 3.97
N LEU A 53 -7.26 9.27 2.85
CA LEU A 53 -7.76 8.06 2.21
C LEU A 53 -7.20 8.03 0.79
N ASN A 54 -6.47 6.97 0.46
CA ASN A 54 -6.01 6.67 -0.88
C ASN A 54 -6.84 5.51 -1.43
N VAL A 55 -7.39 5.67 -2.62
CA VAL A 55 -8.05 4.59 -3.36
C VAL A 55 -7.26 4.38 -4.62
N VAL A 56 -6.71 3.18 -4.77
CA VAL A 56 -5.91 2.79 -5.92
C VAL A 56 -6.68 1.73 -6.69
N TYR A 57 -6.85 1.99 -7.98
CA TYR A 57 -7.38 1.04 -8.93
C TYR A 57 -6.36 0.86 -10.06
N GLN A 58 -6.02 -0.38 -10.35
CA GLN A 58 -5.09 -0.74 -11.41
C GLN A 58 -5.73 -1.76 -12.33
N TYR A 59 -5.64 -1.50 -13.63
CA TYR A 59 -6.06 -2.39 -14.70
C TYR A 59 -4.83 -2.87 -15.47
N VAL A 60 -4.63 -4.18 -15.51
CA VAL A 60 -3.49 -4.84 -16.14
C VAL A 60 -3.88 -5.26 -17.55
N ILE A 61 -3.28 -4.63 -18.56
CA ILE A 61 -3.68 -4.76 -19.98
C ILE A 61 -3.27 -6.12 -20.56
N ASN A 62 -2.04 -6.54 -20.29
CA ASN A 62 -1.46 -7.77 -20.80
C ASN A 62 -1.50 -8.89 -19.75
N PHE A 63 -2.61 -8.96 -18.99
CA PHE A 63 -2.82 -10.01 -18.01
C PHE A 63 -2.87 -11.38 -18.71
N ASN A 64 -1.95 -12.26 -18.34
CA ASN A 64 -1.86 -13.58 -18.93
C ASN A 64 -2.49 -14.63 -17.99
N GLN A 65 -3.64 -15.19 -18.40
CA GLN A 65 -4.31 -16.29 -17.69
C GLN A 65 -3.64 -17.65 -17.90
N SER A 66 -2.62 -17.75 -18.76
CA SER A 66 -2.05 -19.06 -19.09
C SER A 66 -1.29 -19.64 -17.89
N ASN A 67 -1.79 -20.79 -17.43
CA ASN A 67 -1.09 -21.75 -16.58
C ASN A 67 0.15 -22.25 -17.31
N LEU A 68 1.18 -21.42 -17.40
CA LEU A 68 2.48 -21.88 -17.83
C LEU A 68 3.02 -22.74 -16.67
N ASN A 69 2.97 -24.05 -16.84
CA ASN A 69 3.59 -25.02 -15.92
C ASN A 69 5.10 -24.78 -15.90
N TYR A 70 5.58 -23.88 -15.06
CA TYR A 70 6.99 -23.73 -14.79
C TYR A 70 7.40 -24.55 -13.56
N PRO A 71 8.68 -24.94 -13.45
CA PRO A 71 9.17 -25.57 -12.24
C PRO A 71 9.07 -24.60 -11.06
N MET A 72 8.68 -25.12 -9.90
CA MET A 72 8.30 -24.46 -8.65
C MET A 72 9.10 -23.21 -8.19
N LEU A 73 10.40 -23.12 -8.52
CA LEU A 73 11.25 -21.94 -8.21
C LEU A 73 11.04 -20.77 -9.17
N ILE A 74 10.71 -21.07 -10.42
CA ILE A 74 10.42 -20.09 -11.46
C ILE A 74 9.02 -19.51 -11.22
N ASP A 75 8.05 -20.30 -10.76
CA ASP A 75 6.72 -19.81 -10.39
C ASP A 75 6.74 -18.71 -9.31
N GLU A 76 7.57 -18.87 -8.28
CA GLU A 76 7.66 -17.90 -7.18
C GLU A 76 8.26 -16.56 -7.65
N PHE A 77 9.32 -16.61 -8.47
CA PHE A 77 9.90 -15.42 -9.10
C PHE A 77 8.95 -14.77 -10.12
N ASN A 78 8.25 -15.59 -10.90
CA ASN A 78 7.30 -15.13 -11.92
C ASN A 78 6.05 -14.48 -11.34
N SER A 79 5.57 -14.97 -10.18
CA SER A 79 4.45 -14.36 -9.45
C SER A 79 4.73 -12.94 -8.97
N TYR A 80 6.01 -12.54 -8.92
CA TYR A 80 6.42 -11.18 -8.57
C TYR A 80 6.27 -10.20 -9.73
N PHE A 81 6.51 -10.65 -10.97
CA PHE A 81 6.44 -9.81 -12.17
C PHE A 81 5.08 -9.84 -12.86
N ASN A 82 4.38 -10.97 -12.75
CA ASN A 82 3.02 -11.13 -13.25
C ASN A 82 2.00 -11.01 -12.12
N GLN A 83 1.10 -10.05 -12.25
CA GLN A 83 -0.01 -9.93 -11.31
C GLN A 83 -1.00 -11.09 -11.49
N PRO A 84 -1.47 -11.75 -10.42
CA PRO A 84 -2.40 -12.87 -10.51
C PRO A 84 -3.83 -12.45 -10.90
N VAL A 85 -4.08 -11.15 -11.04
CA VAL A 85 -5.40 -10.58 -11.33
C VAL A 85 -5.30 -9.44 -12.35
N GLU A 86 -6.28 -9.38 -13.24
CA GLU A 86 -6.45 -8.32 -14.24
C GLU A 86 -6.82 -6.97 -13.60
N HIS A 87 -7.61 -7.03 -12.53
CA HIS A 87 -8.10 -5.86 -11.82
C HIS A 87 -7.66 -5.88 -10.37
N VAL A 88 -6.99 -4.81 -9.96
CA VAL A 88 -6.56 -4.60 -8.58
C VAL A 88 -7.26 -3.36 -8.05
N ALA A 89 -7.91 -3.48 -6.91
CA ALA A 89 -8.49 -2.35 -6.19
C ALA A 89 -8.17 -2.48 -4.71
N PHE A 90 -7.67 -1.40 -4.12
CA PHE A 90 -7.50 -1.31 -2.68
C PHE A 90 -7.66 0.11 -2.19
N ALA A 91 -8.05 0.23 -0.92
CA ALA A 91 -8.19 1.52 -0.25
C ALA A 91 -7.31 1.53 1.00
N ILE A 92 -6.58 2.61 1.24
CA ILE A 92 -5.75 2.81 2.42
C ILE A 92 -6.18 4.08 3.11
N ALA A 93 -6.77 3.95 4.29
CA ALA A 93 -6.98 5.05 5.21
C ALA A 93 -5.77 5.18 6.15
N HIS A 94 -5.25 6.39 6.29
CA HIS A 94 -4.18 6.74 7.19
C HIS A 94 -4.67 7.86 8.12
N PHE A 95 -4.51 7.64 9.42
CA PHE A 95 -4.81 8.65 10.44
C PHE A 95 -3.58 8.86 11.29
N HIS A 96 -3.24 10.11 11.58
CA HIS A 96 -2.18 10.39 12.55
C HIS A 96 -2.43 11.66 13.36
N LYS A 97 -1.77 11.70 14.52
CA LYS A 97 -1.73 12.88 15.37
C LYS A 97 -0.41 12.94 16.13
N SER A 98 0.14 14.15 16.15
CA SER A 98 1.31 14.50 16.94
C SER A 98 0.88 15.15 18.25
N PHE A 99 1.58 14.80 19.33
CA PHE A 99 1.41 15.30 20.69
C PHE A 99 2.77 15.74 21.25
N LEU A 100 2.74 16.41 22.41
CA LEU A 100 3.95 16.76 23.17
C LEU A 100 4.98 17.56 22.35
N ARG A 101 4.52 18.59 21.61
CA ARG A 101 5.37 19.38 20.69
C ARG A 101 6.08 18.46 19.69
N GLU A 102 5.31 17.59 19.04
CA GLU A 102 5.78 16.65 18.01
C GLU A 102 6.66 15.51 18.51
N LYS A 103 6.89 15.40 19.83
CA LYS A 103 7.67 14.28 20.39
C LYS A 103 6.94 12.95 20.34
N LEU A 104 5.61 12.92 20.46
CA LEU A 104 4.83 11.68 20.40
C LEU A 104 3.95 11.69 19.16
N TYR A 105 4.16 10.73 18.28
CA TYR A 105 3.40 10.53 17.05
C TYR A 105 2.62 9.22 17.15
N LEU A 106 1.30 9.31 17.03
CA LEU A 106 0.40 8.17 16.95
C LEU A 106 -0.17 8.10 15.55
N ALA A 107 -0.12 6.93 14.92
CA ALA A 107 -0.75 6.71 13.63
C ALA A 107 -1.44 5.35 13.56
N VAL A 108 -2.42 5.25 12.68
CA VAL A 108 -3.03 3.99 12.28
C VAL A 108 -3.26 4.01 10.78
N ASN A 109 -2.79 2.96 10.11
CA ASN A 109 -3.13 2.66 8.73
C ASN A 109 -4.19 1.57 8.71
N VAL A 110 -5.22 1.71 7.89
CA VAL A 110 -6.23 0.69 7.63
C VAL A 110 -6.30 0.51 6.14
N ALA A 111 -5.90 -0.65 5.63
CA ALA A 111 -6.04 -0.98 4.22
C ALA A 111 -7.13 -2.01 4.01
N TYR A 112 -8.03 -1.76 3.06
CA TYR A 112 -8.96 -2.75 2.55
C TYR A 112 -8.41 -3.34 1.25
N LEU A 113 -8.11 -4.63 1.30
CA LEU A 113 -7.54 -5.46 0.25
C LEU A 113 -8.50 -6.63 0.05
N TYR A 114 -9.58 -6.44 -0.71
CA TYR A 114 -10.71 -7.37 -0.75
C TYR A 114 -10.29 -8.86 -0.81
N PRO A 115 -10.77 -9.75 0.09
CA PRO A 115 -11.71 -9.50 1.20
C PRO A 115 -11.05 -9.14 2.55
N GLN A 116 -9.75 -8.89 2.58
CA GLN A 116 -8.98 -8.65 3.79
C GLN A 116 -9.02 -7.18 4.25
N VAL A 117 -8.97 -6.99 5.57
CA VAL A 117 -8.62 -5.70 6.17
C VAL A 117 -7.27 -5.86 6.87
N TYR A 118 -6.35 -4.98 6.52
CA TYR A 118 -5.06 -4.81 7.16
C TYR A 118 -5.11 -3.58 8.08
N ILE A 119 -4.66 -3.73 9.32
CA ILE A 119 -4.64 -2.68 10.32
C ILE A 119 -3.21 -2.55 10.86
N ALA A 120 -2.68 -1.34 10.84
CA ALA A 120 -1.32 -1.05 11.21
C ALA A 120 -1.23 0.14 12.16
N PRO A 121 -1.45 -0.08 13.48
CA PRO A 121 -1.18 0.93 14.49
C PRO A 121 0.33 1.15 14.63
N ARG A 122 0.71 2.40 14.88
CA ARG A 122 2.09 2.87 15.01
C ARG A 122 2.17 3.89 16.14
N VAL A 123 3.20 3.77 16.96
CA VAL A 123 3.56 4.72 18.01
C VAL A 123 5.03 5.05 17.85
N SER A 124 5.34 6.34 17.82
CA SER A 124 6.70 6.84 17.66
C SER A 124 6.96 7.92 18.68
N TYR A 125 8.10 7.85 19.37
CA TYR A 125 8.52 8.83 20.37
C TYR A 125 9.93 9.33 20.09
N ALA A 126 10.09 10.65 20.02
CA ALA A 126 11.37 11.32 19.87
C ALA A 126 12.08 11.41 21.23
N LEU A 127 13.21 10.71 21.35
CA LEU A 127 14.08 10.76 22.53
C LEU A 127 14.95 12.03 22.49
N SER A 128 15.40 12.42 21.30
CA SER A 128 16.09 13.66 20.97
C SER A 128 15.68 14.10 19.57
N ASP A 129 16.28 15.18 19.06
CA ASP A 129 16.01 15.68 17.71
C ASP A 129 16.45 14.69 16.61
N GLU A 130 17.42 13.82 16.92
CA GLU A 130 18.02 12.84 16.00
C GLU A 130 17.59 11.40 16.28
N MET A 131 17.08 11.13 17.49
CA MET A 131 16.76 9.77 17.95
C MET A 131 15.27 9.57 18.18
N LYS A 132 14.76 8.49 17.57
CA LYS A 132 13.34 8.13 17.64
C LYS A 132 13.18 6.64 17.93
N ILE A 133 12.33 6.30 18.89
CA ILE A 133 11.88 4.93 19.10
C ILE A 133 10.49 4.76 18.49
N GLU A 134 10.28 3.69 17.75
CA GLU A 134 9.02 3.40 17.08
C GLU A 134 8.60 1.96 17.35
N THR A 135 7.32 1.75 17.63
CA THR A 135 6.72 0.42 17.74
C THR A 135 5.43 0.36 16.94
N GLY A 136 5.11 -0.82 16.44
CA GLY A 136 3.93 -1.03 15.62
C GLY A 136 3.56 -2.50 15.52
N ALA A 137 2.35 -2.72 15.01
CA ALA A 137 1.84 -4.03 14.69
C ALA A 137 1.25 -4.01 13.28
N ASP A 138 1.42 -5.07 12.52
CA ASP A 138 0.79 -5.33 11.23
C ASP A 138 -0.20 -6.45 11.45
N ILE A 139 -1.50 -6.14 11.40
CA ILE A 139 -2.57 -7.08 11.73
C ILE A 139 -3.39 -7.34 10.47
N LYS A 140 -3.51 -8.61 10.07
CA LYS A 140 -4.35 -9.02 8.93
C LYS A 140 -5.57 -9.78 9.45
N THR A 141 -6.77 -9.27 9.22
CA THR A 141 -8.01 -9.79 9.84
C THR A 141 -8.69 -10.93 9.08
N GLY A 142 -8.08 -11.45 8.00
CA GLY A 142 -8.68 -12.50 7.17
C GLY A 142 -7.65 -13.36 6.44
N GLN A 143 -8.09 -14.52 5.98
CA GLN A 143 -7.27 -15.39 5.13
C GLN A 143 -7.12 -14.78 3.74
N PRO A 144 -5.92 -14.78 3.15
CA PRO A 144 -5.73 -14.28 1.80
C PRO A 144 -6.50 -15.16 0.84
N SER A 145 -7.20 -14.53 -0.11
CA SER A 145 -7.69 -15.25 -1.28
C SER A 145 -6.49 -15.69 -2.12
N GLU A 146 -6.68 -16.69 -2.97
CA GLU A 146 -5.67 -17.11 -3.97
C GLU A 146 -5.27 -15.95 -4.91
N TYR A 147 -6.08 -14.89 -4.96
CA TYR A 147 -5.89 -13.70 -5.78
C TYR A 147 -5.20 -12.54 -5.06
N THR A 148 -4.68 -12.76 -3.85
CA THR A 148 -4.04 -11.71 -3.05
C THR A 148 -2.64 -11.38 -3.59
N LEU A 149 -2.38 -10.09 -3.83
CA LEU A 149 -1.12 -9.56 -4.37
C LEU A 149 0.08 -9.74 -3.42
N ALA A 150 -0.18 -9.73 -2.12
CA ALA A 150 0.82 -9.90 -1.07
C ALA A 150 0.79 -11.33 -0.51
N ARG A 151 1.27 -12.31 -1.29
CA ARG A 151 1.46 -13.70 -0.81
C ARG A 151 2.62 -13.86 0.18
N GLY A 152 3.46 -12.83 0.35
CA GLY A 152 4.58 -12.83 1.29
C GLY A 152 4.14 -12.81 2.77
N ASN A 153 4.94 -13.50 3.60
CA ASN A 153 4.80 -13.77 5.05
C ASN A 153 3.54 -13.16 5.69
N LEU A 154 2.49 -13.96 5.72
CA LEU A 154 1.10 -13.59 6.06
C LEU A 154 0.85 -13.45 7.56
N SER A 155 1.89 -13.52 8.39
CA SER A 155 1.78 -13.49 9.83
C SER A 155 1.58 -12.06 10.34
N ASP A 156 0.82 -11.92 11.43
CA ASP A 156 0.83 -10.68 12.20
C ASP A 156 2.27 -10.37 12.60
N ASN A 157 2.72 -9.15 12.34
CA ASN A 157 4.09 -8.75 12.60
C ASN A 157 4.10 -7.66 13.67
N TYR A 158 4.87 -7.86 14.72
CA TYR A 158 5.09 -6.85 15.75
C TYR A 158 6.54 -6.42 15.69
N TYR A 159 6.77 -5.11 15.75
CA TYR A 159 8.12 -4.60 15.69
C TYR A 159 8.39 -3.49 16.69
N LEU A 160 9.67 -3.39 17.05
CA LEU A 160 10.28 -2.28 17.75
C LEU A 160 11.48 -1.83 16.92
N ARG A 161 11.58 -0.54 16.65
CA ARG A 161 12.63 0.06 15.83
C ARG A 161 13.21 1.25 16.56
N LEU A 162 14.54 1.28 16.65
CA LEU A 162 15.28 2.50 16.99
C LEU A 162 15.76 3.13 15.68
N LYS A 163 15.42 4.39 15.44
CA LYS A 163 15.83 5.16 14.28
C LYS A 163 16.74 6.29 14.73
N TYR A 164 17.86 6.45 14.04
CA TYR A 164 18.81 7.55 14.21
C TYR A 164 18.94 8.25 12.86
N GLU A 165 18.70 9.55 12.81
CA GLU A 165 18.82 10.37 11.59
C GLU A 165 19.88 11.46 11.81
N PHE A 166 20.79 11.62 10.84
CA PHE A 166 21.83 12.65 10.80
C PHE A 166 21.41 13.80 9.88
#